data_AF-A0A954NY85-F1
#
_entry.id   AF-A0A954NY85-F1
#
_cell.length_a   1.000
_cell.length_b   1.000
_cell.length_c   1.000
_cell.angle_alpha   90.00
_cell.angle_beta   90.00
_cell.angle_gamma   90.00
#
_symmetry.space_group_name_H-M   'P 1'
#
loop_
_entity.id
_entity.type
_entity.pdbx_description
1 polymer ?
#
loop_
_entity_poly.entity_id
_entity_poly.type
_entity_poly.pdbx_seq_one_letter_code
_entity_poly.pdbx_strand_id
1 'polypeptide(L)'
;MTVPETGFQTLQAAQEAGAVTLYYGQFFNSCITLLIVAIAMFAIIRSVNKLDQELDEAFGEEPPPPEEPADKKCEYCRSTSHFKAIRCPHCTSELTPPQRPTSQME
;
A
#
# COMPACT_ATOMS: atom_id res chain seq x y z
N MET A 1 16.61 5.67 -47.42
CA MET A 1 15.86 6.74 -46.72
C MET A 1 15.38 7.73 -47.76
N THR A 2 14.22 7.47 -48.36
CA THR A 2 13.62 8.34 -49.38
C THR A 2 12.37 8.96 -48.79
N VAL A 3 12.52 10.11 -48.15
CA VAL A 3 11.36 10.94 -47.75
C VAL A 3 10.89 11.64 -49.04
N PRO A 4 9.61 11.51 -49.45
CA PRO A 4 9.10 12.19 -50.63
C PRO A 4 9.10 13.71 -50.42
N GLU A 5 9.55 14.46 -51.44
CA GLU A 5 9.64 15.95 -51.47
C GLU A 5 8.31 16.65 -51.14
N THR A 6 7.17 15.95 -51.29
CA THR A 6 5.81 16.45 -51.06
C THR A 6 5.15 15.94 -49.77
N GLY A 7 5.90 15.25 -48.90
CA GLY A 7 5.38 14.71 -47.64
C GLY A 7 4.56 13.42 -47.79
N PHE A 8 4.15 12.84 -46.66
CA PHE A 8 3.38 11.60 -46.63
C PHE A 8 1.89 11.89 -46.82
N GLN A 9 1.29 11.34 -47.87
CA GLN A 9 -0.13 11.54 -48.21
C GLN A 9 -1.09 10.83 -47.24
N THR A 10 -0.61 9.79 -46.55
CA THR A 10 -1.40 9.02 -45.59
C THR A 10 -0.59 8.71 -44.34
N LEU A 11 -1.26 8.62 -43.19
CA LEU A 11 -0.65 8.26 -41.91
C LEU A 11 0.03 6.88 -41.97
N GLN A 12 -0.55 5.95 -42.73
CA GLN A 12 -0.03 4.60 -42.94
C GLN A 12 1.34 4.61 -43.65
N ALA A 13 1.48 5.43 -44.70
CA ALA A 13 2.73 5.55 -45.45
C ALA A 13 3.85 6.20 -44.62
N ALA A 14 3.49 7.11 -43.69
CA ALA A 14 4.44 7.70 -42.75
C ALA A 14 4.95 6.67 -41.72
N GLN A 15 4.08 5.80 -41.21
CA GLN A 15 4.46 4.73 -40.28
C GLN A 15 5.37 3.70 -40.95
N GLU A 16 5.04 3.25 -42.17
CA GLU A 16 5.83 2.25 -42.91
C GLU A 16 7.22 2.78 -43.31
N ALA A 17 7.34 4.08 -43.56
CA ALA A 17 8.61 4.74 -43.81
C ALA A 17 9.46 4.96 -42.54
N GLY A 18 8.98 4.53 -41.37
CA GLY A 18 9.65 4.73 -40.08
C GLY A 18 9.69 6.20 -39.65
N ALA A 19 8.80 7.04 -40.20
CA ALA A 19 8.70 8.43 -39.77
C ALA A 19 8.09 8.50 -38.36
N VAL A 20 8.56 9.46 -37.56
CA VAL A 20 8.05 9.67 -36.20
C VAL A 20 6.62 10.22 -36.29
N THR A 21 5.63 9.35 -36.15
CA THR A 21 4.21 9.71 -36.06
C THR A 21 3.81 9.87 -34.60
N LEU A 22 3.45 11.09 -34.19
CA LEU A 22 2.99 11.37 -32.82
C LEU A 22 1.46 11.28 -32.76
N TYR A 23 0.96 10.19 -32.14
CA TYR A 23 -0.47 9.98 -31.90
C TYR A 23 -0.96 10.78 -30.70
N TYR A 24 -1.00 12.10 -30.83
CA TYR A 24 -1.47 12.98 -29.77
C TYR A 24 -2.87 12.60 -29.27
N GLY A 25 -3.78 12.22 -30.18
CA GLY A 25 -5.12 11.77 -29.79
C GLY A 25 -5.13 10.56 -28.86
N GLN A 26 -4.32 9.54 -29.15
CA GLN A 26 -4.25 8.33 -28.32
C GLN A 26 -3.47 8.56 -27.03
N PHE A 27 -2.42 9.38 -27.08
CA PHE A 27 -1.65 9.76 -25.90
C PHE A 27 -2.52 10.52 -24.89
N PHE A 28 -3.24 11.56 -25.35
CA PHE A 28 -4.15 12.31 -24.49
C PHE A 28 -5.30 11.45 -23.98
N ASN A 29 -5.88 10.58 -24.81
CA ASN A 29 -6.92 9.65 -24.36
C ASN A 29 -6.40 8.76 -23.22
N SER A 30 -5.20 8.19 -23.39
CA SER A 30 -4.56 7.35 -22.36
C SER A 30 -4.27 8.12 -21.07
N CYS A 31 -3.80 9.38 -21.17
CA CYS A 31 -3.61 10.26 -20.00
C CYS A 31 -4.94 10.57 -19.28
N ILE A 32 -6.01 10.84 -20.03
CA ILE A 32 -7.34 11.10 -19.48
C ILE A 32 -7.87 9.86 -18.76
N THR A 33 -7.78 8.68 -19.37
CA THR A 33 -8.20 7.42 -18.75
C THR A 33 -7.42 7.13 -17.47
N LEU A 34 -6.10 7.33 -17.47
CA LEU A 34 -5.27 7.18 -16.28
C LEU A 34 -5.74 8.12 -15.15
N LEU A 35 -5.99 9.39 -15.46
CA LEU A 35 -6.45 10.38 -14.48
C LEU A 35 -7.84 10.02 -13.92
N ILE A 36 -8.77 9.58 -14.77
CA ILE A 36 -10.12 9.17 -14.34
C ILE A 36 -10.03 7.98 -13.39
N VAL A 37 -9.27 6.94 -13.75
CA VAL A 37 -9.13 5.74 -12.91
C VAL A 37 -8.42 6.08 -11.60
N ALA A 38 -7.39 6.93 -11.63
CA ALA A 38 -6.69 7.38 -10.42
C ALA A 38 -7.62 8.13 -9.46
N ILE A 39 -8.42 9.07 -9.98
CA ILE A 39 -9.40 9.83 -9.17
C ILE A 39 -10.51 8.90 -8.66
N ALA A 40 -10.99 7.97 -9.48
CA ALA A 40 -12.01 7.00 -9.08
C ALA A 40 -11.51 6.07 -7.97
N MET A 41 -10.32 5.48 -8.11
CA MET A 41 -9.71 4.65 -7.06
C MET A 41 -9.44 5.48 -5.79
N PHE A 42 -8.96 6.72 -5.92
CA PHE A 42 -8.75 7.61 -4.78
C PHE A 42 -10.07 7.91 -4.06
N ALA A 43 -11.14 8.20 -4.79
CA ALA A 43 -12.47 8.44 -4.20
C ALA A 43 -13.01 7.18 -3.50
N ILE A 44 -12.83 6.00 -4.09
CA ILE A 44 -13.23 4.72 -3.49
C ILE A 44 -12.45 4.46 -2.20
N ILE A 45 -11.12 4.53 -2.23
CA ILE A 45 -10.27 4.32 -1.04
C ILE A 45 -10.62 5.35 0.04
N ARG A 46 -10.82 6.62 -0.32
CA ARG A 46 -11.22 7.67 0.63
C ARG A 46 -12.61 7.42 1.20
N SER A 47 -13.54 6.87 0.42
CA SER A 47 -14.88 6.54 0.89
C SER A 47 -14.84 5.35 1.84
N VAL A 48 -14.12 4.28 1.50
CA VAL A 48 -13.94 3.13 2.38
C VAL A 48 -13.24 3.53 3.68
N ASN A 49 -12.13 4.28 3.62
CA ASN A 49 -11.43 4.75 4.81
C ASN A 49 -12.25 5.71 5.67
N LYS A 50 -13.19 6.47 5.08
CA LYS A 50 -14.13 7.31 5.84
C LYS A 50 -15.18 6.48 6.55
N LEU A 51 -15.68 5.44 5.91
CA LEU A 51 -16.61 4.51 6.54
C LEU A 51 -15.93 3.67 7.61
N ASP A 52 -14.66 3.27 7.44
CA ASP A 52 -13.86 2.64 8.50
C ASP A 52 -13.64 3.63 9.65
N GLN A 53 -13.32 4.90 9.40
CA GLN A 53 -13.25 5.91 10.47
C GLN A 53 -14.59 6.11 11.18
N GLU A 54 -15.71 6.19 10.46
CA GLU A 54 -17.04 6.31 11.06
C GLU A 54 -17.48 5.00 11.76
N LEU A 55 -16.98 3.82 11.34
CA LEU A 55 -17.18 2.55 12.06
C LEU A 55 -16.28 2.46 13.29
N ASP A 56 -15.02 2.92 13.24
CA ASP A 56 -14.09 3.01 14.37
C ASP A 56 -14.60 4.01 15.42
N GLU A 57 -15.28 5.09 14.98
CA GLU A 57 -15.91 6.10 15.83
C GLU A 57 -17.30 5.69 16.36
N ALA A 58 -18.07 4.86 15.63
CA ALA A 58 -19.41 4.41 16.01
C ALA A 58 -19.46 3.04 16.72
N PHE A 59 -18.52 2.16 16.43
CA PHE A 59 -18.20 0.92 17.13
C PHE A 59 -16.77 1.06 17.62
N GLY A 60 -16.58 1.55 18.85
CA GLY A 60 -15.25 1.80 19.39
C GLY A 60 -14.29 0.62 19.17
N GLU A 61 -13.44 0.72 18.15
CA GLU A 61 -12.06 0.32 18.28
C GLU A 61 -11.41 1.47 19.04
N GLU A 62 -11.69 1.52 20.35
CA GLU A 62 -10.75 2.14 21.27
C GLU A 62 -9.39 1.54 20.88
N PRO A 63 -8.38 2.36 20.52
CA PRO A 63 -7.07 1.85 20.14
C PRO A 63 -6.72 0.75 21.14
N PRO A 64 -6.35 -0.47 20.69
CA PRO A 64 -6.27 -1.65 21.54
C PRO A 64 -5.61 -1.25 22.85
N PRO A 65 -6.25 -1.52 24.01
CA PRO A 65 -5.91 -0.91 25.29
C PRO A 65 -4.39 -0.85 25.46
N PRO A 66 -3.82 0.29 25.89
CA PRO A 66 -2.36 0.50 25.95
C PRO A 66 -1.61 -0.45 26.92
N GLU A 67 -2.24 -1.53 27.39
CA GLU A 67 -1.77 -2.40 28.45
C GLU A 67 -1.26 -3.77 27.99
N GLU A 68 -1.50 -4.19 26.74
CA GLU A 68 -0.84 -5.39 26.21
C GLU A 68 0.13 -5.00 25.10
N PRO A 69 1.41 -4.69 25.41
CA PRO A 69 2.41 -4.51 24.37
C PRO A 69 2.45 -5.81 23.57
N ALA A 70 1.93 -5.80 22.33
CA ALA A 70 1.85 -6.98 21.46
C ALA A 70 3.21 -7.67 21.29
N ASP A 71 4.27 -6.88 21.44
CA ASP A 71 5.64 -7.26 21.21
C ASP A 71 6.54 -6.99 22.43
N LYS A 72 7.35 -7.99 22.78
CA LYS A 72 8.48 -7.88 23.71
C LYS A 72 9.80 -8.14 22.98
N LYS A 73 10.86 -7.44 23.37
CA LYS A 73 12.22 -7.71 22.86
C LYS A 73 12.81 -8.90 23.60
N CYS A 74 13.35 -9.85 22.86
CA CYS A 74 14.14 -10.96 23.42
C CYS A 74 15.45 -10.42 24.05
N GLU A 75 15.77 -10.82 25.27
CA GLU A 75 16.98 -10.37 25.98
C GLU A 75 18.28 -10.89 25.35
N TYR A 76 18.21 -12.01 24.63
CA TYR A 76 19.37 -12.68 24.05
C TYR A 76 19.71 -12.16 22.65
N CYS A 77 18.72 -12.10 21.76
CA CYS A 77 18.94 -11.75 20.36
C CYS A 77 18.39 -10.37 19.97
N ARG A 78 17.70 -9.68 20.88
CA ARG A 78 17.05 -8.36 20.67
C ARG A 78 16.02 -8.31 19.54
N SER A 79 15.64 -9.45 18.97
CA SER A 79 14.55 -9.52 18.00
C SER A 79 13.21 -9.29 18.69
N THR A 80 12.27 -8.69 17.96
CA THR A 80 10.87 -8.54 18.36
C THR A 80 10.20 -9.92 18.40
N SER A 81 9.55 -10.24 19.51
CA SER A 81 8.82 -11.49 19.69
C SER A 81 7.50 -11.22 20.39
N HIS A 82 6.48 -12.03 20.11
CA HIS A 82 5.17 -11.85 20.71
C HIS A 82 5.23 -11.86 22.25
N PHE A 83 4.46 -11.01 22.91
CA PHE A 83 4.46 -10.83 24.38
C PHE A 83 4.37 -12.15 25.17
N LYS A 84 3.51 -13.06 24.69
CA LYS A 84 3.25 -14.37 25.29
C LYS A 84 4.25 -15.47 24.89
N ALA A 85 5.26 -15.16 24.06
CA ALA A 85 6.21 -16.16 23.59
C ALA A 85 7.10 -16.67 24.74
N ILE A 86 7.08 -17.98 24.97
CA ILE A 86 7.94 -18.68 25.95
C ILE A 86 9.29 -19.04 25.31
N ARG A 87 9.35 -19.16 23.98
CA ARG A 87 10.59 -19.37 23.21
C ARG A 87 10.68 -18.38 22.07
N CYS A 88 11.87 -17.81 21.87
CA CYS A 88 12.12 -16.89 20.78
C CYS A 88 12.27 -17.64 19.44
N PRO A 89 11.58 -17.26 18.34
CA PRO A 89 11.72 -17.92 17.04
C PRO A 89 13.07 -17.68 16.35
N HIS A 90 13.77 -16.59 16.69
CA HIS A 90 15.04 -16.23 16.05
C HIS A 90 16.26 -16.91 16.67
N CYS A 91 16.27 -17.11 17.99
CA CYS A 91 17.43 -17.67 18.71
C CYS A 91 17.09 -18.90 19.56
N THR A 92 15.83 -19.36 19.55
CA THR A 92 15.35 -20.53 20.31
C THR A 92 15.54 -20.49 21.83
N SER A 93 15.99 -19.37 22.38
CA SER A 93 16.16 -19.17 23.82
C SER A 93 14.82 -19.12 24.53
N GLU A 94 14.79 -19.61 25.77
CA GLU A 94 13.61 -19.53 26.65
C GLU A 94 13.49 -18.12 27.23
N LEU A 95 12.30 -17.51 27.09
CA LEU A 95 11.97 -16.18 27.56
C LEU A 95 10.98 -16.27 28.72
N THR A 96 11.31 -15.64 29.84
CA THR A 96 10.40 -15.53 30.98
C THR A 96 9.15 -14.73 30.56
N PRO A 97 7.93 -15.27 30.71
CA PRO A 97 6.72 -14.50 30.46
C PRO A 97 6.56 -13.42 31.55
N PRO A 98 6.17 -12.18 31.20
CA PRO A 98 5.91 -11.14 32.19
C PRO A 98 4.73 -11.56 33.08
N GLN A 99 4.93 -11.45 34.40
CA GLN A 99 3.91 -11.72 35.42
C GLN A 99 2.84 -10.62 35.33
N ARG A 100 1.56 -10.99 35.20
CA ARG A 100 0.46 -10.03 35.30
C ARG A 100 0.52 -9.37 36.70
N PRO A 101 0.47 -8.03 36.82
CA PRO A 101 0.45 -7.39 38.13
C PRO A 101 -0.85 -7.79 38.86
N THR A 102 -0.71 -8.50 39.98
CA THR A 102 -1.79 -8.97 40.86
C THR A 102 -2.34 -7.84 41.74
N SER A 103 -2.74 -6.70 41.17
CA SER A 103 -3.19 -5.52 41.94
C SER A 103 -4.71 -5.29 41.95
N GLN A 104 -5.53 -6.34 41.90
CA GLN A 104 -6.96 -6.24 42.18
C GLN A 104 -7.43 -7.41 43.06
N MET A 105 -6.90 -7.51 44.28
CA MET A 105 -7.50 -8.27 45.39
C MET A 105 -7.07 -7.64 46.72
N GLU A 106 -7.52 -6.41 47.01
CA GLU A 106 -7.69 -5.86 48.37
C GLU A 106 -8.71 -4.72 48.33
#